data_AF-A0ABD1QE73-F1
#
_entry.id   AF-A0ABD1QE73-F1
#
_cell.length_a   1.000
_cell.length_b   1.000
_cell.length_c   1.000
_cell.angle_alpha   90.00
_cell.angle_beta   90.00
_cell.angle_gamma   90.00
#
_symmetry.space_group_name_H-M   'P 1'
#
loop_
_entity.id
_entity.type
_entity.pdbx_description
1 polymer ?
#
loop_
_entity_poly.entity_id
_entity_poly.type
_entity_poly.pdbx_seq_one_letter_code
_entity_poly.pdbx_strand_id
1 'polypeptide(L)'
;MEDMHEEPEPQEDSGHVREGHAEIVDAAKKEEHHEDNAVVTVPAYFNDSQRQATKDAGVIAGLNVMRIINEPTAAAIAYGLDKKATSVGEKNVLIFDLGGGTFDVSLLTIEEGIFEVKATAGDTHLGGEDFDNRMVNHFVQEFKRKNKKDITGNPRALRRLRTACERAKRTLSSTAQTTIEIDSLYEGIDFYSTITRARFEELNMDLFRKCMEPVEKCMRDAEVARQPKLVAERNSLIPSITFSMMLT
;
A
#
# COMPACT_ATOMS: atom_id res chain seq x y z
N MET A 1 -20.58 -45.01 -27.73
CA MET A 1 -20.35 -44.95 -26.28
C MET A 1 -19.92 -43.53 -26.03
N GLU A 2 -20.80 -42.78 -25.38
CA GLU A 2 -20.64 -41.35 -25.10
C GLU A 2 -19.51 -41.19 -24.07
N ASP A 3 -18.49 -40.40 -24.42
CA ASP A 3 -17.49 -39.95 -23.46
C ASP A 3 -18.12 -38.87 -22.58
N MET A 4 -18.40 -39.23 -21.33
CA MET A 4 -18.77 -38.29 -20.29
C MET A 4 -17.55 -37.45 -19.94
N HIS A 5 -17.59 -36.16 -20.29
CA HIS A 5 -16.72 -35.16 -19.69
C HIS A 5 -17.09 -35.02 -18.21
N GLU A 6 -16.20 -35.47 -17.32
CA GLU A 6 -16.23 -35.07 -15.90
C GLU A 6 -15.95 -33.56 -15.82
N GLU A 7 -16.94 -32.78 -15.36
CA GLU A 7 -16.71 -31.42 -14.91
C GLU A 7 -15.89 -31.45 -13.61
N PRO A 8 -14.76 -30.73 -13.52
CA PRO A 8 -13.97 -30.69 -12.29
C PRO A 8 -14.72 -29.93 -11.19
N GLU A 9 -14.58 -30.42 -9.95
CA GLU A 9 -15.20 -29.84 -8.76
C GLU A 9 -14.70 -28.40 -8.47
N PRO A 10 -15.49 -27.54 -7.80
CA PRO A 10 -15.25 -26.10 -7.65
C PRO A 10 -14.00 -25.70 -6.83
N GLN A 11 -13.22 -26.67 -6.35
CA GLN A 11 -12.05 -26.40 -5.51
C GLN A 11 -10.77 -26.15 -6.34
N GLU A 12 -10.69 -26.63 -7.58
CA GLU A 12 -9.47 -26.55 -8.39
C GLU A 12 -9.25 -25.23 -9.13
N ASP A 13 -10.28 -24.38 -9.29
CA ASP A 13 -10.18 -23.11 -10.04
C ASP A 13 -9.81 -21.90 -9.14
N SER A 14 -9.57 -22.12 -7.85
CA SER A 14 -9.17 -21.05 -6.91
C SER A 14 -7.68 -20.68 -7.00
N GLY A 15 -6.89 -21.41 -7.78
CA GLY A 15 -5.43 -21.26 -7.90
C GLY A 15 -4.93 -20.00 -8.61
N HIS A 16 -5.81 -19.20 -9.24
CA HIS A 16 -5.40 -18.05 -10.06
C HIS A 16 -5.95 -16.70 -9.61
N VAL A 17 -6.59 -16.61 -8.44
CA VAL A 17 -7.09 -15.33 -7.91
C VAL A 17 -6.77 -15.21 -6.42
N ARG A 18 -5.56 -14.70 -6.12
CA ARG A 18 -5.22 -13.82 -4.97
C ARG A 18 -3.70 -13.68 -4.83
N GLU A 19 -3.01 -13.27 -5.90
CA GLU A 19 -1.74 -12.54 -5.76
C GLU A 19 -2.07 -11.10 -5.36
N GLY A 20 -2.36 -10.90 -4.07
CA GLY A 20 -2.73 -9.61 -3.53
C GLY A 20 -2.18 -9.47 -2.12
N HIS A 21 -1.00 -8.85 -2.04
CA HIS A 21 -0.44 -8.17 -0.87
C HIS A 21 -0.08 -9.04 0.34
N ALA A 22 1.07 -9.71 0.24
CA ALA A 22 1.93 -10.01 1.38
C ALA A 22 3.29 -9.34 1.15
N GLU A 23 3.48 -8.11 1.61
CA GLU A 23 4.79 -7.49 1.71
C GLU A 23 4.98 -6.99 3.15
N ILE A 24 5.70 -7.77 3.96
CA ILE A 24 7.04 -7.47 4.51
C ILE A 24 7.56 -8.80 5.06
N VAL A 25 8.57 -9.36 4.40
CA VAL A 25 9.41 -10.44 4.94
C VAL A 25 10.76 -9.80 5.24
N ASP A 26 11.03 -9.50 6.52
CA ASP A 26 12.38 -9.13 6.95
C ASP A 26 13.15 -10.44 7.18
N ALA A 27 13.90 -10.87 6.15
CA ALA A 27 14.65 -12.12 6.17
C ALA A 27 16.08 -11.88 6.69
N ALA A 28 16.34 -12.27 7.95
CA ALA A 28 17.68 -12.27 8.52
C ALA A 28 18.46 -13.57 8.16
N LYS A 29 19.37 -13.43 7.18
CA LYS A 29 20.53 -14.27 6.76
C LYS A 29 20.48 -15.82 6.76
N LYS A 30 20.84 -16.32 5.55
CA LYS A 30 21.25 -17.67 5.13
C LYS A 30 22.25 -18.40 6.05
N GLU A 31 21.97 -19.67 6.37
CA GLU A 31 22.85 -20.85 6.20
C GLU A 31 22.01 -22.12 5.95
N GLU A 32 22.62 -23.13 5.33
CA GLU A 32 21.97 -24.29 4.69
C GLU A 32 21.11 -25.14 5.65
N HIS A 33 19.89 -25.49 5.20
CA HIS A 33 18.89 -26.31 5.88
C HIS A 33 18.28 -25.73 7.17
N HIS A 34 17.79 -24.48 7.12
CA HIS A 34 17.00 -23.92 8.21
C HIS A 34 15.55 -23.69 7.73
N GLU A 35 14.57 -24.24 8.46
CA GLU A 35 13.21 -23.71 8.38
C GLU A 35 13.28 -22.23 8.78
N ASP A 36 13.00 -21.32 7.85
CA ASP A 36 13.08 -19.89 8.12
C ASP A 36 11.91 -19.50 9.02
N ASN A 37 12.22 -19.27 10.28
CA ASN A 37 11.28 -18.76 11.27
C ASN A 37 10.84 -17.35 10.87
N ALA A 38 9.53 -17.14 10.75
CA ALA A 38 8.97 -15.87 10.34
C ALA A 38 7.88 -15.38 11.30
N VAL A 39 7.82 -14.07 11.50
CA VAL A 39 6.65 -13.37 12.04
C VAL A 39 6.04 -12.58 10.90
N VAL A 40 4.76 -12.81 10.63
CA VAL A 40 4.07 -12.21 9.47
C VAL A 40 3.09 -11.15 9.96
N THR A 41 3.09 -10.00 9.31
CA THR A 41 2.14 -8.91 9.59
C THR A 41 0.86 -9.07 8.77
N VAL A 42 -0.28 -8.71 9.34
CA VAL A 42 -1.58 -8.61 8.65
C VAL A 42 -2.29 -7.30 9.00
N PRO A 43 -3.22 -6.82 8.17
CA PRO A 43 -4.06 -5.68 8.52
C PRO A 43 -4.81 -5.91 9.84
N ALA A 44 -5.01 -4.84 10.62
CA ALA A 44 -5.65 -4.96 11.94
C ALA A 44 -7.08 -5.50 11.88
N TYR A 45 -7.80 -5.24 10.79
CA TYR A 45 -9.19 -5.68 10.58
C TYR A 45 -9.33 -7.13 10.09
N PHE A 46 -8.22 -7.86 9.87
CA PHE A 46 -8.30 -9.27 9.47
C PHE A 46 -8.97 -10.13 10.53
N ASN A 47 -9.98 -10.90 10.11
CA ASN A 47 -10.63 -11.91 10.94
C ASN A 47 -9.79 -13.20 11.05
N ASP A 48 -10.23 -14.13 11.90
CA ASP A 48 -9.48 -15.37 12.18
C ASP A 48 -9.26 -16.24 10.93
N SER A 49 -10.24 -16.29 10.03
CA SER A 49 -10.12 -17.05 8.78
C SER A 49 -9.06 -16.46 7.85
N GLN A 50 -9.03 -15.13 7.71
CA GLN A 50 -8.01 -14.45 6.90
C GLN A 50 -6.60 -14.60 7.51
N ARG A 51 -6.49 -14.53 8.85
CA ARG A 51 -5.23 -14.78 9.56
C ARG A 51 -4.71 -16.19 9.35
N GLN A 52 -5.60 -17.18 9.42
CA GLN A 52 -5.24 -18.57 9.16
C GLN A 52 -4.78 -18.75 7.71
N ALA A 53 -5.49 -18.18 6.75
CA ALA A 53 -5.10 -18.22 5.34
C ALA A 53 -3.70 -17.63 5.09
N THR A 54 -3.36 -16.50 5.73
CA THR A 54 -2.01 -15.92 5.65
C THR A 54 -0.96 -16.84 6.28
N LYS A 55 -1.26 -17.48 7.40
CA LYS A 55 -0.36 -18.44 8.04
C LYS A 55 -0.10 -19.65 7.14
N ASP A 56 -1.16 -20.21 6.58
CA ASP A 56 -1.09 -21.37 5.68
C ASP A 56 -0.29 -21.03 4.41
N ALA A 57 -0.47 -19.83 3.85
CA ALA A 57 0.33 -19.35 2.74
C ALA A 57 1.84 -19.28 3.09
N GLY A 58 2.18 -18.84 4.30
CA GLY A 58 3.56 -18.85 4.79
C GLY A 58 4.14 -20.27 4.89
N VAL A 59 3.36 -21.23 5.38
CA VAL A 59 3.76 -22.65 5.44
C VAL A 59 3.97 -23.23 4.05
N ILE A 60 3.07 -22.95 3.10
CA ILE A 60 3.21 -23.36 1.69
C ILE A 60 4.49 -22.76 1.07
N ALA A 61 4.84 -21.54 1.46
CA ALA A 61 6.08 -20.88 1.05
C ALA A 61 7.35 -21.42 1.75
N GLY A 62 7.22 -22.43 2.63
CA GLY A 62 8.34 -23.03 3.36
C GLY A 62 8.79 -22.26 4.60
N LEU A 63 7.97 -21.33 5.11
CA LEU A 63 8.26 -20.56 6.33
C LEU A 63 7.66 -21.24 7.56
N ASN A 64 8.41 -21.26 8.67
CA ASN A 64 7.85 -21.56 9.97
C ASN A 64 7.23 -20.28 10.56
N VAL A 65 5.93 -20.07 10.32
CA VAL A 65 5.20 -18.88 10.79
C VAL A 65 4.96 -18.96 12.31
N MET A 66 5.88 -18.38 13.08
CA MET A 66 5.86 -18.38 14.54
C MET A 66 4.69 -17.58 15.12
N ARG A 67 4.36 -16.45 14.47
CA ARG A 67 3.31 -15.53 14.94
C ARG A 67 2.75 -14.71 13.80
N ILE A 68 1.44 -14.47 13.85
CA ILE A 68 0.77 -13.42 13.09
C ILE A 68 0.61 -12.21 14.01
N ILE A 69 1.04 -11.03 13.57
CA ILE A 69 0.88 -9.78 14.31
C ILE A 69 0.16 -8.74 13.45
N ASN A 70 -0.47 -7.76 14.08
CA ASN A 70 -1.07 -6.65 13.35
C ASN A 70 0.03 -5.75 12.80
N GLU A 71 -0.10 -5.36 11.54
CA GLU A 71 0.77 -4.40 10.86
C GLU A 71 0.95 -3.09 11.65
N PRO A 72 -0.10 -2.42 12.16
CA PRO A 72 0.11 -1.22 12.97
C PRO A 72 0.87 -1.51 14.28
N THR A 73 0.65 -2.66 14.91
CA THR A 73 1.44 -3.02 16.11
C THR A 73 2.90 -3.26 15.75
N ALA A 74 3.19 -3.92 14.63
CA ALA A 74 4.54 -4.14 14.15
C ALA A 74 5.27 -2.83 13.84
N ALA A 75 4.60 -1.91 13.15
CA ALA A 75 5.13 -0.59 12.85
C ALA A 75 5.36 0.26 14.13
N ALA A 76 4.44 0.19 15.09
CA ALA A 76 4.62 0.84 16.40
C ALA A 76 5.81 0.26 17.17
N ILE A 77 5.99 -1.06 17.16
CA ILE A 77 7.13 -1.73 17.79
C ILE A 77 8.43 -1.26 17.14
N ALA A 78 8.50 -1.25 15.79
CA ALA A 78 9.67 -0.77 15.06
C ALA A 78 10.04 0.67 15.47
N TYR A 79 9.05 1.56 15.58
CA TYR A 79 9.29 2.94 16.04
C TYR A 79 9.64 3.04 17.52
N GLY A 80 8.96 2.28 18.38
CA GLY A 80 9.09 2.32 19.82
C GLY A 80 10.43 1.77 20.30
N LEU A 81 10.97 0.76 19.61
CA LEU A 81 12.26 0.13 19.92
C LEU A 81 13.42 1.12 19.86
N ASP A 82 13.48 1.99 18.85
CA ASP A 82 14.54 3.00 18.71
C ASP A 82 14.44 4.13 19.74
N LYS A 83 13.26 4.36 20.32
CA LYS A 83 13.02 5.46 21.28
C LYS A 83 13.00 5.04 22.74
N LYS A 84 13.32 3.77 23.04
CA LYS A 84 13.38 3.23 24.42
C LYS A 84 14.37 3.96 25.34
N ALA A 85 15.32 4.72 24.81
CA ALA A 85 16.34 5.40 25.63
C ALA A 85 15.92 6.77 26.21
N THR A 86 14.82 7.40 25.77
CA THR A 86 14.54 8.82 26.10
C THR A 86 13.08 9.17 26.43
N SER A 87 12.22 8.17 26.65
CA SER A 87 10.77 8.35 26.71
C SER A 87 10.22 8.19 28.12
N VAL A 88 10.01 9.29 28.86
CA VAL A 88 9.22 9.28 30.11
C VAL A 88 7.78 9.68 29.78
N GLY A 89 6.81 8.86 30.19
CA GLY A 89 5.37 9.12 30.05
C GLY A 89 4.68 8.51 28.83
N GLU A 90 3.35 8.53 28.86
CA GLU A 90 2.45 8.07 27.81
C GLU A 90 2.71 8.78 26.47
N LYS A 91 2.78 8.00 25.37
CA LYS A 91 2.93 8.53 24.01
C LYS A 91 1.84 8.02 23.10
N ASN A 92 1.13 8.95 22.47
CA ASN A 92 0.18 8.65 21.40
C ASN A 92 0.88 8.71 20.04
N VAL A 93 0.69 7.63 19.29
CA VAL A 93 1.34 7.30 18.04
C VAL A 93 0.27 7.05 17.00
N LEU A 94 0.27 7.85 15.93
CA LEU A 94 -0.58 7.61 14.77
C LEU A 94 0.22 6.89 13.69
N ILE A 95 -0.32 5.78 13.23
CA ILE A 95 0.19 5.00 12.10
C ILE A 95 -0.72 5.28 10.92
N PHE A 96 -0.10 5.68 9.81
CA PHE A 96 -0.76 5.97 8.56
C PHE A 96 -0.19 5.02 7.51
N ASP A 97 -0.99 4.06 7.08
CA ASP A 97 -0.56 2.99 6.20
C ASP A 97 -1.35 3.05 4.90
N LEU A 98 -0.72 3.60 3.86
CA LEU A 98 -1.31 3.73 2.53
C LEU A 98 -0.64 2.74 1.59
N GLY A 99 -1.20 1.53 1.55
CA GLY A 99 -0.72 0.41 0.73
C GLY A 99 -1.07 0.56 -0.75
N GLY A 100 -0.95 -0.53 -1.51
CA GLY A 100 -1.24 -0.54 -2.95
C GLY A 100 -2.72 -0.38 -3.28
N GLY A 101 -3.61 -0.98 -2.47
CA GLY A 101 -5.06 -0.93 -2.68
C GLY A 101 -5.88 -0.61 -1.42
N THR A 102 -5.23 -0.49 -0.25
CA THR A 102 -5.88 -0.22 1.02
C THR A 102 -5.19 0.92 1.76
N PHE A 103 -5.97 1.60 2.58
CA PHE A 103 -5.54 2.66 3.45
C PHE A 103 -6.00 2.37 4.87
N ASP A 104 -5.08 2.32 5.82
CA ASP A 104 -5.33 2.04 7.22
C ASP A 104 -4.71 3.12 8.12
N VAL A 105 -5.44 3.50 9.16
CA VAL A 105 -4.99 4.42 10.19
C VAL A 105 -5.22 3.79 11.54
N SER A 106 -4.18 3.70 12.36
CA SER A 106 -4.30 3.22 13.73
C SER A 106 -3.66 4.19 14.70
N LEU A 107 -4.39 4.51 15.77
CA LEU A 107 -3.83 5.23 16.89
C LEU A 107 -3.45 4.24 17.99
N LEU A 108 -2.22 4.34 18.47
CA LEU A 108 -1.68 3.53 19.54
C LEU A 108 -1.16 4.40 20.67
N THR A 109 -1.32 3.92 21.90
CA THR A 109 -0.66 4.45 23.08
C THR A 109 0.51 3.55 23.44
N ILE A 110 1.65 4.17 23.74
CA ILE A 110 2.86 3.49 24.19
C ILE A 110 3.18 3.97 25.61
N GLU A 111 3.17 3.05 26.56
CA GLU A 111 3.52 3.31 27.96
C GLU A 111 4.31 2.12 28.52
N GLU A 112 5.50 2.37 29.06
CA GLU A 112 6.38 1.35 29.68
C GLU A 112 6.63 0.09 28.80
N GLY A 113 6.62 0.26 27.47
CA GLY A 113 6.81 -0.83 26.50
C GLY A 113 5.54 -1.64 26.21
N ILE A 114 4.40 -1.27 26.79
CA ILE A 114 3.07 -1.75 26.43
C ILE A 114 2.58 -0.92 25.24
N PHE A 115 2.11 -1.61 24.20
CA PHE A 115 1.52 -1.00 23.00
C PHE A 115 0.03 -1.32 22.99
N GLU A 116 -0.80 -0.31 23.14
CA GLU A 116 -2.26 -0.45 23.15
C GLU A 116 -2.85 0.24 21.92
N VAL A 117 -3.64 -0.48 21.13
CA VAL A 117 -4.39 0.12 20.01
C VAL A 117 -5.65 0.78 20.57
N LYS A 118 -5.77 2.10 20.38
CA LYS A 118 -6.93 2.88 20.85
C LYS A 118 -8.06 2.92 19.82
N ALA A 119 -7.71 3.12 18.55
CA ALA A 119 -8.66 3.09 17.46
C ALA A 119 -7.98 2.68 16.15
N THR A 120 -8.80 2.15 15.24
CA THR A 120 -8.43 1.88 13.86
C THR A 120 -9.54 2.32 12.93
N ALA A 121 -9.18 2.96 11.82
CA ALA A 121 -10.07 3.32 10.72
C ALA A 121 -9.32 3.11 9.41
N GLY A 122 -10.02 3.14 8.28
CA GLY A 122 -9.38 2.97 6.98
C GLY A 122 -10.37 2.98 5.82
N ASP A 123 -9.84 2.81 4.61
CA ASP A 123 -10.57 2.59 3.38
C ASP A 123 -9.96 1.37 2.65
N THR A 124 -10.77 0.33 2.45
CA THR A 124 -10.35 -0.93 1.81
C THR A 124 -10.26 -0.85 0.29
N HIS A 125 -10.56 0.31 -0.30
CA HIS A 125 -10.56 0.55 -1.75
C HIS A 125 -9.83 1.84 -2.12
N LEU A 126 -8.85 2.25 -1.30
CA LEU A 126 -8.01 3.42 -1.56
C LEU A 126 -6.55 3.06 -1.38
N GLY A 127 -5.73 3.23 -2.41
CA GLY A 127 -4.29 2.96 -2.30
C GLY A 127 -3.44 3.52 -3.44
N GLY A 128 -2.19 3.08 -3.46
CA GLY A 128 -1.16 3.37 -4.45
C GLY A 128 -1.63 3.29 -5.90
N GLU A 129 -2.47 2.31 -6.22
CA GLU A 129 -3.00 2.05 -7.55
C GLU A 129 -3.98 3.11 -8.02
N ASP A 130 -4.74 3.75 -7.12
CA ASP A 130 -5.63 4.85 -7.48
C ASP A 130 -4.84 6.05 -8.03
N PHE A 131 -3.71 6.36 -7.41
CA PHE A 131 -2.81 7.41 -7.89
C PHE A 131 -2.22 7.05 -9.27
N ASP A 132 -1.83 5.79 -9.47
CA ASP A 132 -1.36 5.30 -10.77
C ASP A 132 -2.46 5.40 -11.83
N ASN A 133 -3.70 5.04 -11.48
CA ASN A 133 -4.88 5.18 -12.34
C ASN A 133 -5.12 6.63 -12.76
N ARG A 134 -4.98 7.60 -11.86
CA ARG A 134 -5.09 9.04 -12.20
C ARG A 134 -4.04 9.47 -13.20
N MET A 135 -2.80 9.03 -13.03
CA MET A 135 -1.71 9.31 -13.97
C MET A 135 -1.96 8.66 -15.33
N VAL A 136 -2.33 7.38 -15.36
CA VAL A 136 -2.67 6.66 -16.60
C VAL A 136 -3.77 7.39 -17.35
N ASN A 137 -4.87 7.74 -16.68
CA ASN A 137 -5.97 8.46 -17.29
C ASN A 137 -5.53 9.82 -17.86
N HIS A 138 -4.71 10.56 -17.13
CA HIS A 138 -4.15 11.83 -17.60
C HIS A 138 -3.37 11.65 -18.91
N PHE A 139 -2.47 10.66 -18.96
CA PHE A 139 -1.61 10.43 -20.12
C PHE A 139 -2.32 9.75 -21.30
N VAL A 140 -3.35 8.95 -21.05
CA VAL A 140 -4.26 8.45 -22.10
C VAL A 140 -4.91 9.62 -22.83
N GLN A 141 -5.45 10.60 -22.09
CA GLN A 141 -6.06 11.80 -22.69
C GLN A 141 -5.01 12.66 -23.41
N GLU A 142 -3.81 12.76 -22.86
CA GLU A 142 -2.71 13.47 -23.51
C GLU A 142 -2.30 12.81 -24.84
N PHE A 143 -2.10 11.50 -24.86
CA PHE A 143 -1.78 10.73 -26.06
C PHE A 143 -2.87 10.90 -27.12
N LYS A 144 -4.14 10.80 -26.73
CA LYS A 144 -5.29 11.03 -27.62
C LYS A 144 -5.30 12.44 -28.21
N ARG A 145 -5.01 13.46 -27.40
CA ARG A 145 -4.94 14.86 -27.87
C ARG A 145 -3.81 15.08 -28.87
N LYS A 146 -2.60 14.57 -28.58
CA LYS A 146 -1.38 14.72 -29.37
C LYS A 146 -1.43 13.93 -30.68
N ASN A 147 -1.87 12.67 -30.63
CA ASN A 147 -1.75 11.71 -31.73
C ASN A 147 -3.09 11.39 -32.42
N LYS A 148 -4.22 11.90 -31.91
CA LYS A 148 -5.58 11.61 -32.39
C LYS A 148 -5.93 10.10 -32.38
N LYS A 149 -5.28 9.34 -31.50
CA LYS A 149 -5.41 7.89 -31.35
C LYS A 149 -5.77 7.54 -29.91
N ASP A 150 -6.72 6.64 -29.73
CA ASP A 150 -7.18 6.21 -28.41
C ASP A 150 -6.57 4.86 -28.04
N ILE A 151 -5.86 4.80 -26.91
CA ILE A 151 -5.18 3.59 -26.45
C ILE A 151 -6.00 2.79 -25.43
N THR A 152 -7.19 3.29 -25.03
CA THR A 152 -8.04 2.65 -24.02
C THR A 152 -8.45 1.22 -24.39
N GLY A 153 -8.58 0.92 -25.68
CA GLY A 153 -8.88 -0.42 -26.19
C GLY A 153 -7.68 -1.35 -26.30
N ASN A 154 -6.46 -0.92 -25.92
CA ASN A 154 -5.24 -1.72 -26.05
C ASN A 154 -4.64 -2.07 -24.66
N PRO A 155 -4.92 -3.28 -24.13
CA PRO A 155 -4.44 -3.70 -22.81
C PRO A 155 -2.91 -3.68 -22.68
N ARG A 156 -2.18 -4.00 -23.76
CA ARG A 156 -0.71 -3.98 -23.77
C ARG A 156 -0.18 -2.56 -23.63
N ALA A 157 -0.74 -1.61 -24.36
CA ALA A 157 -0.36 -0.19 -24.26
C ALA A 157 -0.66 0.36 -22.87
N LEU A 158 -1.87 0.09 -22.34
CA LEU A 158 -2.26 0.52 -21.00
C LEU A 158 -1.36 -0.06 -19.90
N ARG A 159 -1.00 -1.35 -19.96
CA ARG A 159 -0.09 -1.96 -19.00
C ARG A 159 1.29 -1.29 -19.01
N ARG A 160 1.85 -1.04 -20.20
CA ARG A 160 3.14 -0.34 -20.34
C ARG A 160 3.09 1.07 -19.78
N LEU A 161 2.02 1.81 -20.07
CA LEU A 161 1.80 3.16 -19.54
C LEU A 161 1.67 3.14 -18.01
N ARG A 162 0.94 2.18 -17.45
CA ARG A 162 0.78 2.00 -15.99
C ARG A 162 2.12 1.77 -15.30
N THR A 163 2.94 0.84 -15.79
CA THR A 163 4.29 0.61 -15.24
C THR A 163 5.15 1.88 -15.27
N ALA A 164 5.06 2.67 -16.34
CA ALA A 164 5.78 3.94 -16.43
C ALA A 164 5.23 5.01 -15.47
N CYS A 165 3.90 5.08 -15.29
CA CYS A 165 3.25 5.98 -14.34
C CYS A 165 3.64 5.66 -12.90
N GLU A 166 3.64 4.38 -12.52
CA GLU A 166 4.05 3.94 -11.19
C GLU A 166 5.51 4.32 -10.89
N ARG A 167 6.41 4.11 -11.85
CA ARG A 167 7.82 4.56 -11.75
C ARG A 167 7.90 6.08 -11.60
N ALA A 168 7.16 6.83 -12.41
CA ALA A 168 7.13 8.28 -12.34
C ALA A 168 6.59 8.78 -10.98
N LYS A 169 5.52 8.18 -10.45
CA LYS A 169 4.99 8.44 -9.09
C LYS A 169 6.08 8.25 -8.04
N ARG A 170 6.76 7.09 -8.06
CA ARG A 170 7.88 6.81 -7.14
C ARG A 170 9.00 7.85 -7.26
N THR A 171 9.32 8.33 -8.46
CA THR A 171 10.33 9.40 -8.65
C THR A 171 9.87 10.75 -8.12
N LEU A 172 8.61 11.13 -8.35
CA LEU A 172 8.04 12.40 -7.88
C LEU A 172 8.00 12.52 -6.35
N SER A 173 8.16 11.40 -5.63
CA SER A 173 8.35 11.37 -4.18
C SER A 173 9.52 12.22 -3.70
N SER A 174 10.61 12.23 -4.46
CA SER A 174 11.85 12.88 -4.07
C SER A 174 12.20 14.03 -5.01
N THR A 175 11.68 14.03 -6.24
CA THR A 175 11.97 15.07 -7.25
C THR A 175 10.76 15.94 -7.56
N ALA A 176 11.01 17.17 -8.03
CA ALA A 176 9.95 18.10 -8.41
C ALA A 176 9.33 17.77 -9.79
N GLN A 177 10.01 16.99 -10.63
CA GLN A 177 9.57 16.61 -11.97
C GLN A 177 10.24 15.30 -12.42
N THR A 178 9.60 14.63 -13.37
CA THR A 178 10.14 13.46 -14.07
C THR A 178 9.54 13.35 -15.47
N THR A 179 10.13 12.49 -16.30
CA THR A 179 9.70 12.23 -17.67
C THR A 179 9.28 10.78 -17.83
N ILE A 180 8.18 10.56 -18.55
CA ILE A 180 7.73 9.26 -19.02
C ILE A 180 8.13 9.13 -20.48
N GLU A 181 8.87 8.07 -20.78
CA GLU A 181 9.32 7.71 -22.12
C GLU A 181 8.99 6.23 -22.39
N ILE A 182 8.27 5.97 -23.48
CA ILE A 182 7.85 4.63 -23.88
C ILE A 182 7.92 4.50 -25.40
N ASP A 183 8.90 3.73 -25.89
CA ASP A 183 9.06 3.44 -27.32
C ASP A 183 7.86 2.66 -27.87
N SER A 184 7.35 3.04 -29.03
CA SER A 184 6.27 2.35 -29.74
C SER A 184 5.11 1.99 -28.80
N LEU A 185 4.61 2.96 -28.03
CA LEU A 185 3.53 2.74 -27.07
C LEU A 185 2.28 2.18 -27.77
N TYR A 186 1.92 2.74 -28.93
CA TYR A 186 0.75 2.33 -29.70
C TYR A 186 0.94 2.62 -31.20
N GLU A 187 0.69 1.62 -32.06
CA GLU A 187 0.79 1.74 -33.54
C GLU A 187 2.13 2.33 -34.03
N GLY A 188 3.25 1.99 -33.39
CA GLY A 188 4.57 2.52 -33.77
C GLY A 188 4.88 3.92 -33.24
N ILE A 189 3.96 4.54 -32.50
CA ILE A 189 4.11 5.89 -31.97
C ILE A 189 4.77 5.84 -30.59
N ASP A 190 5.91 6.50 -30.45
CA ASP A 190 6.58 6.71 -29.17
C ASP A 190 5.78 7.67 -28.28
N PHE A 191 5.85 7.46 -26.98
CA PHE A 191 5.24 8.36 -26.01
C PHE A 191 6.30 9.04 -25.16
N TYR A 192 6.29 10.37 -25.19
CA TYR A 192 7.14 11.23 -24.37
C TYR A 192 6.29 12.32 -23.71
N SER A 193 6.33 12.37 -22.37
CA SER A 193 5.69 13.44 -21.59
C SER A 193 6.42 13.70 -20.28
N THR A 194 6.40 14.95 -19.83
CA THR A 194 6.97 15.38 -18.55
C THR A 194 5.84 15.70 -17.58
N ILE A 195 5.99 15.28 -16.32
CA ILE A 195 5.05 15.59 -15.24
C ILE A 195 5.80 16.15 -14.03
N THR A 196 5.19 17.17 -13.44
CA THR A 196 5.69 17.81 -12.21
C THR A 196 4.96 17.25 -10.99
N ARG A 197 5.59 17.35 -9.82
CA ARG A 197 4.96 16.99 -8.53
C ARG A 197 3.67 17.79 -8.31
N ALA A 198 3.67 19.08 -8.59
CA ALA A 198 2.49 19.93 -8.47
C ALA A 198 1.32 19.42 -9.35
N ARG A 199 1.60 18.96 -10.57
CA ARG A 199 0.55 18.39 -11.42
C ARG A 199 0.05 17.05 -10.90
N PHE A 200 0.94 16.19 -10.42
CA PHE A 200 0.56 14.95 -9.75
C PHE A 200 -0.33 15.23 -8.54
N GLU A 201 0.01 16.22 -7.73
CA GLU A 201 -0.78 16.61 -6.55
C GLU A 201 -2.18 17.10 -6.93
N GLU A 202 -2.27 17.94 -7.95
CA GLU A 202 -3.54 18.44 -8.47
C GLU A 202 -4.46 17.30 -8.95
N LEU A 203 -3.92 16.30 -9.64
CA LEU A 203 -4.67 15.15 -10.15
C LEU A 203 -5.25 14.25 -9.04
N ASN A 204 -4.70 14.33 -7.83
CA ASN A 204 -4.97 13.43 -6.72
C ASN A 204 -5.50 14.14 -5.47
N MET A 205 -5.77 15.45 -5.57
CA MET A 205 -6.17 16.28 -4.43
C MET A 205 -7.41 15.74 -3.69
N ASP A 206 -8.38 15.18 -4.42
CA ASP A 206 -9.56 14.57 -3.82
C ASP A 206 -9.23 13.28 -3.07
N LEU A 207 -8.30 12.46 -3.57
CA LEU A 207 -7.84 11.24 -2.88
C LEU A 207 -7.08 11.60 -1.60
N PHE A 208 -6.24 12.63 -1.62
CA PHE A 208 -5.56 13.09 -0.39
C PHE A 208 -6.55 13.56 0.68
N ARG A 209 -7.63 14.24 0.27
CA ARG A 209 -8.69 14.64 1.20
C ARG A 209 -9.43 13.44 1.77
N LYS A 210 -9.72 12.42 0.96
CA LYS A 210 -10.33 11.17 1.44
C LYS A 210 -9.48 10.48 2.51
N CYS A 211 -8.14 10.55 2.43
CA CYS A 211 -7.27 10.01 3.48
C CYS A 211 -7.48 10.69 4.85
N MET A 212 -7.96 11.94 4.89
CA MET A 212 -8.17 12.64 6.16
C MET A 212 -9.40 12.16 6.92
N GLU A 213 -10.42 11.63 6.23
CA GLU A 213 -11.65 11.16 6.88
C GLU A 213 -11.38 10.00 7.88
N PRO A 214 -10.65 8.93 7.51
CA PRO A 214 -10.23 7.89 8.46
C PRO A 214 -9.31 8.42 9.57
N VAL A 215 -8.43 9.39 9.29
CA VAL A 215 -7.57 10.00 10.30
C VAL A 215 -8.40 10.68 11.38
N GLU A 216 -9.32 11.55 10.98
CA GLU A 216 -10.20 12.25 11.90
C GLU A 216 -11.13 11.29 12.67
N LYS A 217 -11.64 10.24 12.00
CA LYS A 217 -12.43 9.21 12.65
C LYS A 217 -11.62 8.48 13.72
N CYS A 218 -10.41 8.04 13.39
CA CYS A 218 -9.51 7.36 14.31
C CYS A 218 -9.19 8.23 15.54
N MET A 219 -8.94 9.53 15.31
CA MET A 219 -8.73 10.52 16.36
C MET A 219 -9.93 10.70 17.29
N ARG A 220 -11.15 10.77 16.73
CA ARG A 220 -12.39 10.88 17.52
C ARG A 220 -12.65 9.63 18.35
N ASP A 221 -12.55 8.45 17.73
CA ASP A 221 -12.86 7.17 18.35
C ASP A 221 -11.86 6.83 19.47
N ALA A 222 -10.63 7.33 19.39
CA ALA A 222 -9.61 7.15 20.41
C ALA A 222 -9.68 8.13 21.59
N GLU A 223 -10.62 9.09 21.57
CA GLU A 223 -10.87 10.07 22.64
C GLU A 223 -9.62 10.88 23.08
N VAL A 224 -8.65 11.05 22.19
CA VAL A 224 -7.38 11.74 22.50
C VAL A 224 -7.53 13.26 22.43
N ALA A 225 -7.24 13.93 23.55
CA ALA A 225 -7.28 15.40 23.65
C ALA A 225 -6.06 16.12 23.06
N ARG A 226 -4.98 15.40 22.71
CA ARG A 226 -3.72 15.95 22.16
C ARG A 226 -3.42 15.39 20.78
N GLN A 227 -2.86 16.23 19.90
CA GLN A 227 -2.33 15.80 18.61
C GLN A 227 -1.28 14.69 18.80
N PRO A 228 -1.49 13.48 18.25
CA PRO A 228 -0.52 12.41 18.32
C PRO A 228 0.68 12.70 17.43
N LYS A 229 1.81 12.06 17.72
CA LYS A 229 2.94 12.08 16.80
C LYS A 229 2.64 11.10 15.67
N LEU A 230 2.78 11.56 14.42
CA LEU A 230 2.82 10.68 13.25
C LEU A 230 4.13 9.88 13.28
N VAL A 231 4.03 8.56 13.12
CA VAL A 231 5.13 7.63 13.42
C VAL A 231 5.54 6.75 12.25
N ALA A 232 4.59 6.30 11.45
CA ALA A 232 4.91 5.41 10.34
C ALA A 232 4.02 5.75 9.16
N GLU A 233 4.68 6.03 8.03
CA GLU A 233 4.10 6.08 6.70
C GLU A 233 4.75 4.94 5.92
N ARG A 234 4.07 3.80 5.75
CA ARG A 234 4.66 2.65 5.00
C ARG A 234 4.78 2.91 3.50
N ASN A 235 4.25 4.05 3.00
CA ASN A 235 4.33 4.39 1.58
C ASN A 235 4.14 5.90 1.26
N SER A 236 4.53 6.83 2.13
CA SER A 236 4.51 8.26 1.78
C SER A 236 5.66 8.67 0.87
N LEU A 237 5.75 7.98 -0.27
CA LEU A 237 6.46 8.48 -1.44
C LEU A 237 5.72 9.68 -2.07
N ILE A 238 4.89 10.42 -1.32
CA ILE A 238 4.19 11.61 -1.77
C ILE A 238 4.33 12.67 -0.67
N PRO A 239 5.28 13.60 -0.80
CA PRO A 239 5.55 14.65 0.19
C PRO A 239 4.33 15.45 0.62
N SER A 240 3.32 15.55 -0.23
CA SER A 240 2.06 16.28 -0.02
C SER A 240 1.13 15.59 0.96
N ILE A 241 1.18 14.25 1.06
CA ILE A 241 0.47 13.51 2.11
C ILE A 241 1.15 13.81 3.44
N THR A 242 2.47 13.67 3.51
CA THR A 242 3.28 14.00 4.69
C THR A 242 3.09 15.47 5.10
N PHE A 243 3.02 16.41 4.15
CA PHE A 243 2.84 17.83 4.42
C PHE A 243 1.43 18.18 4.89
N SER A 244 0.40 17.56 4.31
CA SER A 244 -0.99 17.73 4.75
C SER A 244 -1.20 17.18 6.17
N MET A 245 -0.55 16.08 6.50
CA MET A 245 -0.62 15.47 7.84
C MET A 245 0.21 16.21 8.90
N MET A 246 1.22 17.00 8.50
CA MET A 246 1.99 17.86 9.43
C MET A 246 1.29 19.19 9.75
N LEU A 247 0.28 19.60 8.97
CA LEU A 247 -0.39 20.90 9.10
C LEU A 247 -1.77 20.87 9.78
N THR A 248 -2.26 19.69 10.18
CA THR A 248 -3.51 19.49 10.94
C THR A 248 -3.23 18.85 12.29
#